data_AF-A0A6V7U9B1-F1
#
_entry.id   AF-A0A6V7U9B1-F1
#
_cell.length_a   1.000
_cell.length_b   1.000
_cell.length_c   1.000
_cell.angle_alpha   90.00
_cell.angle_beta   90.00
_cell.angle_gamma   90.00
#
_symmetry.space_group_name_H-M   'P 1'
#
loop_
_entity.id
_entity.type
_entity.pdbx_description
1 polymer ?
#
loop_
_entity_poly.entity_id
_entity_poly.type
_entity_poly.pdbx_seq_one_letter_code
_entity_poly.pdbx_strand_id
1 'polypeptide(L)'
;MYNYQSLFLFKQQKLFYSFLQIRQNSFSRQREATTLFSKNSSSLLTPLNIFINSLKNQTTQMPYQSNFDYLDALCLNDQLTEEERTLRDQARIYCTERLMPRVTQAFREEKFDPTLIPELGKMGFLGAPYKGYGCAGVSTVGYGLLTRELERVDSGYRSIMSVQTSLVIGPLFQYGSEEQKQKYIPSLASGEKIGAFGITEPNHGSNPAGMETKAVWNEKEKVYKLSGAKSWISNSPVADIFIIWARSDKHENAVKGFILEKGMPGLETPKIEGKISLRTSITGQILMDEVAVPEENLLPGATGLSGPFGCLNNARLGISWGALGAAEACFQAARDYAMDRWVT
;
A
#
# COMPACT_ATOMS: atom_id res chain seq x y z
N MET A 1 -25.92 -10.30 17.12
CA MET A 1 -25.56 -9.60 15.86
C MET A 1 -24.56 -10.44 15.04
N TYR A 2 -24.85 -11.73 14.85
CA TYR A 2 -24.03 -12.67 14.07
C TYR A 2 -24.96 -13.40 13.10
N ASN A 3 -25.08 -12.96 11.86
CA ASN A 3 -25.75 -13.78 10.82
C ASN A 3 -25.48 -13.42 9.35
N TYR A 4 -24.53 -12.52 9.05
CA TYR A 4 -24.23 -12.14 7.67
C TYR A 4 -23.05 -12.88 7.03
N GLN A 5 -22.09 -13.40 7.82
CA GLN A 5 -20.93 -14.14 7.30
C GLN A 5 -21.27 -15.57 6.87
N SER A 6 -22.19 -16.24 7.57
CA SER A 6 -22.65 -17.61 7.27
C SER A 6 -23.44 -17.68 5.95
N LEU A 7 -24.21 -16.64 5.62
CA LEU A 7 -25.02 -16.59 4.39
C LEU A 7 -24.18 -16.37 3.12
N PHE A 8 -23.02 -15.70 3.25
CA PHE A 8 -22.11 -15.42 2.13
C PHE A 8 -21.31 -16.66 1.73
N LEU A 9 -20.79 -17.41 2.72
CA LEU A 9 -20.09 -18.67 2.50
C LEU A 9 -21.00 -19.74 1.86
N PHE A 10 -22.27 -19.79 2.25
CA PHE A 10 -23.24 -20.74 1.67
C PHE A 10 -23.60 -20.42 0.21
N LYS A 11 -23.59 -19.14 -0.19
CA LYS A 11 -23.83 -18.74 -1.58
C LYS A 11 -22.64 -19.06 -2.49
N GLN A 12 -21.41 -18.91 -2.02
CA GLN A 12 -20.22 -19.28 -2.80
C GLN A 12 -20.11 -20.79 -3.01
N GLN A 13 -20.47 -21.59 -2.01
CA GLN A 13 -20.44 -23.05 -2.11
C GLN A 13 -21.45 -23.57 -3.16
N LYS A 14 -22.66 -23.00 -3.23
CA LYS A 14 -23.65 -23.36 -4.27
C LYS A 14 -23.19 -23.02 -5.69
N LEU A 15 -22.52 -21.88 -5.89
CA LEU A 15 -21.97 -21.48 -7.20
C LEU A 15 -20.87 -22.44 -7.66
N PHE A 16 -20.03 -22.91 -6.74
CA PHE A 16 -18.98 -23.89 -7.02
C PHE A 16 -19.55 -25.26 -7.42
N TYR A 17 -20.59 -25.74 -6.73
CA TYR A 17 -21.27 -26.99 -7.08
C TYR A 17 -22.01 -26.91 -8.42
N SER A 18 -22.65 -25.79 -8.74
CA SER A 18 -23.28 -25.58 -10.06
C SER A 18 -22.26 -25.57 -11.20
N PHE A 19 -21.06 -25.03 -10.98
CA PHE A 19 -19.97 -25.03 -11.96
C PHE A 19 -19.42 -26.45 -12.22
N LEU A 20 -19.28 -27.27 -11.17
CA LEU A 20 -18.87 -28.67 -11.27
C LEU A 20 -19.92 -29.53 -12.00
N GLN A 21 -21.21 -29.27 -11.78
CA GLN A 21 -22.31 -30.02 -12.41
C GLN A 21 -22.47 -29.67 -13.90
N ILE A 22 -22.19 -28.42 -14.29
CA ILE A 22 -22.15 -27.99 -15.71
C ILE A 22 -20.99 -28.68 -16.44
N ARG A 23 -19.81 -28.80 -15.82
CA ARG A 23 -18.67 -29.55 -16.41
C ARG A 23 -18.92 -31.05 -16.53
N GLN A 24 -19.62 -31.68 -15.58
CA GLN A 24 -19.99 -33.10 -15.70
C GLN A 24 -21.03 -33.33 -16.81
N ASN A 25 -21.99 -32.42 -16.98
CA ASN A 25 -23.01 -32.50 -18.04
C ASN A 25 -22.46 -32.29 -19.46
N SER A 26 -21.37 -31.52 -19.62
CA SER A 26 -20.69 -31.40 -20.92
C SER A 26 -19.91 -32.68 -21.30
N PHE A 27 -19.38 -33.40 -20.31
CA PHE A 27 -18.67 -34.66 -20.53
C PHE A 27 -19.60 -35.84 -20.83
N SER A 28 -20.81 -35.86 -20.26
CA SER A 28 -21.82 -36.88 -20.58
C SER A 28 -22.45 -36.67 -21.97
N ARG A 29 -22.69 -35.42 -22.40
CA ARG A 29 -23.16 -35.12 -23.78
C ARG A 29 -22.14 -35.50 -24.87
N GLN A 30 -20.84 -35.41 -24.59
CA GLN A 30 -19.82 -35.90 -25.52
C GLN A 30 -19.81 -37.43 -25.66
N ARG A 31 -20.14 -38.18 -24.60
CA ARG A 31 -20.24 -39.66 -24.67
C ARG A 31 -21.49 -40.13 -25.40
N GLU A 32 -22.61 -39.43 -25.28
CA GLU A 32 -23.83 -39.78 -26.03
C GLU A 32 -23.68 -39.57 -27.55
N ALA A 33 -22.96 -38.52 -27.97
CA ALA A 33 -22.65 -38.29 -29.40
C ALA A 33 -21.78 -39.40 -30.02
N THR A 34 -20.91 -40.05 -29.23
CA THR A 34 -20.07 -41.17 -29.71
C THR A 34 -20.86 -42.48 -29.83
N THR A 35 -22.00 -42.60 -29.13
CA THR A 35 -22.78 -43.85 -29.08
C THR A 35 -23.82 -43.91 -30.22
N LEU A 36 -24.17 -42.77 -30.83
CA LEU A 36 -25.15 -42.68 -31.93
C LEU A 36 -24.58 -43.00 -33.32
N PHE A 37 -23.25 -43.06 -33.49
CA PHE A 37 -22.60 -43.38 -34.76
C PHE A 37 -22.26 -44.87 -34.95
N SER A 38 -22.53 -45.74 -33.97
CA SER A 38 -22.13 -47.17 -34.05
C SER A 38 -23.20 -48.10 -34.64
N LYS A 39 -24.30 -47.58 -35.18
CA LYS A 39 -25.36 -48.38 -35.81
C LYS A 39 -25.62 -47.92 -37.22
N ASN A 40 -24.73 -48.29 -38.15
CA ASN A 40 -25.03 -48.68 -39.54
C ASN A 40 -23.73 -48.79 -40.35
N SER A 41 -23.70 -49.73 -41.29
CA SER A 41 -22.67 -50.01 -42.32
C SER A 41 -21.54 -50.98 -41.95
N SER A 42 -21.85 -52.27 -42.07
CA SER A 42 -20.89 -53.36 -42.17
C SER A 42 -20.40 -53.53 -43.62
N SER A 43 -19.49 -52.68 -44.11
CA SER A 43 -18.68 -52.97 -45.31
C SER A 43 -17.47 -52.04 -45.57
N LEU A 44 -17.13 -51.12 -44.66
CA LEU A 44 -15.97 -50.19 -44.82
C LEU A 44 -14.89 -50.33 -43.73
N LEU A 45 -14.90 -51.43 -42.97
CA LEU A 45 -14.16 -51.54 -41.71
C LEU A 45 -12.66 -51.87 -41.82
N THR A 46 -12.12 -52.17 -43.00
CA THR A 46 -10.71 -52.60 -43.14
C THR A 46 -9.73 -51.43 -43.34
N PRO A 47 -9.98 -50.43 -44.20
CA PRO A 47 -9.08 -49.28 -44.35
C PRO A 47 -9.14 -48.32 -43.16
N LEU A 48 -10.32 -48.19 -42.53
CA LEU A 48 -10.55 -47.28 -41.41
C LEU A 48 -9.82 -47.74 -40.13
N ASN A 49 -9.74 -49.05 -39.89
CA ASN A 49 -9.03 -49.61 -38.73
C ASN A 49 -7.51 -49.44 -38.83
N ILE A 50 -6.94 -49.45 -40.04
CA ILE A 50 -5.52 -49.18 -40.27
C ILE A 50 -5.21 -47.69 -40.02
N PHE A 51 -6.09 -46.78 -40.46
CA PHE A 51 -5.95 -45.35 -40.20
C PHE A 51 -6.15 -44.99 -38.71
N ILE A 52 -7.10 -45.62 -38.03
CA ILE A 52 -7.34 -45.46 -36.59
C ILE A 52 -6.18 -46.03 -35.76
N ASN A 53 -5.59 -47.16 -36.15
CA ASN A 53 -4.43 -47.71 -35.44
C ASN A 53 -3.15 -46.90 -35.69
N SER A 54 -3.01 -46.27 -36.87
CA SER A 54 -1.94 -45.30 -37.15
C SER A 54 -2.07 -44.05 -36.28
N LEU A 55 -3.30 -43.55 -36.06
CA LEU A 55 -3.57 -42.42 -35.16
C LEU A 55 -3.43 -42.78 -33.66
N LYS A 56 -3.74 -44.02 -33.27
CA LYS A 56 -3.51 -44.51 -31.90
C LYS A 56 -2.03 -44.64 -31.54
N ASN A 57 -1.16 -44.92 -32.51
CA ASN A 57 0.29 -44.96 -32.30
C ASN A 57 0.97 -43.58 -32.33
N GLN A 58 0.23 -42.50 -32.60
CA GLN A 58 0.72 -41.12 -32.56
C GLN A 58 0.17 -40.30 -31.39
N THR A 59 -0.62 -40.90 -30.51
CA THR A 59 -0.94 -40.27 -29.22
C THR A 59 0.17 -40.60 -28.22
N THR A 60 1.33 -39.99 -28.44
CA THR A 60 2.22 -39.66 -27.33
C THR A 60 1.35 -38.89 -26.34
N GLN A 61 0.94 -39.54 -25.26
CA GLN A 61 0.38 -38.84 -24.11
C GLN A 61 1.49 -37.92 -23.61
N MET A 62 1.52 -36.69 -24.13
CA MET A 62 2.29 -35.61 -23.55
C MET A 62 1.85 -35.56 -22.09
N PRO A 63 2.74 -35.83 -21.11
CA PRO A 63 2.35 -35.73 -19.72
C PRO A 63 1.80 -34.32 -19.52
N TYR A 64 0.56 -34.22 -19.00
CA TYR A 64 0.02 -32.94 -18.59
C TYR A 64 0.86 -32.45 -17.42
N GLN A 65 1.88 -31.67 -17.74
CA GLN A 65 2.73 -31.03 -16.75
C GLN A 65 1.92 -29.86 -16.22
N SER A 66 1.55 -29.93 -14.94
CA SER A 66 0.87 -28.83 -14.28
C SER A 66 1.85 -27.64 -14.23
N ASN A 67 1.50 -26.54 -14.91
CA ASN A 67 2.24 -25.27 -14.84
C ASN A 67 1.89 -24.48 -13.56
N PHE A 68 1.59 -25.17 -12.45
CA PHE A 68 1.23 -24.50 -11.21
C PHE A 68 2.45 -23.80 -10.61
N ASP A 69 2.38 -22.47 -10.51
CA ASP A 69 3.31 -21.66 -9.76
C ASP A 69 2.78 -21.44 -8.35
N TYR A 70 3.45 -21.98 -7.34
CA TYR A 70 3.04 -21.81 -5.94
C TYR A 70 3.29 -20.39 -5.41
N LEU A 71 4.16 -19.61 -6.07
CA LEU A 71 4.43 -18.21 -5.73
C LEU A 71 3.38 -17.26 -6.32
N ASP A 72 2.62 -17.72 -7.31
CA ASP A 72 1.52 -16.98 -7.93
C ASP A 72 0.33 -17.90 -8.27
N ALA A 73 -0.19 -18.58 -7.24
CA ALA A 73 -1.17 -19.66 -7.39
C ALA A 73 -2.46 -19.26 -8.12
N LEU A 74 -2.78 -17.96 -8.18
CA LEU A 74 -3.98 -17.42 -8.84
C LEU A 74 -3.63 -16.49 -10.01
N CYS A 75 -2.40 -16.55 -10.52
CA CYS A 75 -1.93 -15.81 -11.68
C CYS A 75 -2.17 -14.29 -11.55
N LEU A 76 -1.84 -13.69 -10.40
CA LEU A 76 -1.86 -12.23 -10.21
C LEU A 76 -1.08 -11.54 -11.32
N ASN A 77 0.07 -12.09 -11.73
CA ASN A 77 0.89 -11.51 -12.79
C ASN A 77 0.13 -11.32 -14.11
N ASP A 78 -0.79 -12.23 -14.43
CA ASP A 78 -1.60 -12.18 -15.66
C ASP A 78 -2.75 -11.17 -15.56
N GLN A 79 -3.08 -10.72 -14.35
CA GLN A 79 -4.12 -9.73 -14.08
C GLN A 79 -3.59 -8.29 -14.09
N LEU A 80 -2.27 -8.11 -14.06
CA LEU A 80 -1.62 -6.79 -14.06
C LEU A 80 -1.46 -6.25 -15.49
N THR A 81 -1.36 -4.93 -15.62
CA THR A 81 -0.89 -4.32 -16.87
C THR A 81 0.62 -4.50 -17.04
N GLU A 82 1.14 -4.27 -18.25
CA GLU A 82 2.59 -4.30 -18.50
C GLU A 82 3.34 -3.21 -17.73
N GLU A 83 2.73 -2.03 -17.62
CA GLU A 83 3.25 -0.90 -16.83
C GLU A 83 3.32 -1.26 -15.34
N GLU A 84 2.29 -1.92 -14.80
CA GLU A 84 2.25 -2.36 -13.40
C GLU A 84 3.28 -3.45 -13.10
N ARG A 85 3.46 -4.42 -14.01
CA ARG A 85 4.52 -5.43 -13.90
C ARG A 85 5.91 -4.79 -13.91
N THR A 86 6.16 -3.90 -14.86
CA THR A 86 7.44 -3.18 -14.98
C THR A 86 7.75 -2.37 -13.73
N LEU A 87 6.75 -1.64 -13.20
CA LEU A 87 6.88 -0.86 -11.97
C LEU A 87 7.21 -1.76 -10.76
N ARG A 88 6.48 -2.88 -10.61
CA ARG A 88 6.73 -3.87 -9.56
C ARG A 88 8.16 -4.41 -9.66
N ASP A 89 8.61 -4.79 -10.86
CA ASP A 89 9.91 -5.42 -11.05
C ASP A 89 11.06 -4.45 -10.78
N GLN A 90 10.91 -3.18 -11.18
CA GLN A 90 11.86 -2.12 -10.82
C GLN A 90 11.93 -1.90 -9.30
N ALA A 91 10.77 -1.85 -8.62
CA ALA A 91 10.73 -1.73 -7.18
C ALA A 91 11.37 -2.94 -6.49
N ARG A 92 11.12 -4.15 -7.00
CA ARG A 92 11.70 -5.41 -6.51
C ARG A 92 13.23 -5.41 -6.61
N ILE A 93 13.78 -4.97 -7.73
CA ILE A 93 15.24 -4.87 -7.94
C ILE A 93 15.84 -3.91 -6.92
N TYR A 94 15.31 -2.69 -6.81
CA TYR A 94 15.78 -1.71 -5.81
C TYR A 94 15.68 -2.25 -4.38
N CYS A 95 14.55 -2.85 -4.02
CA CYS A 95 14.35 -3.43 -2.69
C CYS A 95 15.37 -4.52 -2.39
N THR A 96 15.67 -5.38 -3.36
CA THR A 96 16.59 -6.51 -3.19
C THR A 96 18.05 -6.05 -3.15
N GLU A 97 18.45 -5.14 -4.04
CA GLU A 97 19.84 -4.71 -4.16
C GLU A 97 20.24 -3.60 -3.17
N ARG A 98 19.28 -2.76 -2.76
CA ARG A 98 19.56 -1.54 -1.97
C ARG A 98 19.00 -1.62 -0.55
N LEU A 99 17.79 -2.15 -0.36
CA LEU A 99 17.15 -2.18 0.97
C LEU A 99 17.52 -3.41 1.79
N MET A 100 17.45 -4.60 1.16
CA MET A 100 17.71 -5.87 1.85
C MET A 100 19.09 -5.93 2.52
N PRO A 101 20.20 -5.44 1.94
CA PRO A 101 21.51 -5.50 2.59
C PRO A 101 21.62 -4.64 3.87
N ARG A 102 20.82 -3.57 4.01
CA ARG A 102 20.90 -2.62 5.14
C ARG A 102 19.87 -2.87 6.24
N VAL A 103 18.78 -3.59 5.96
CA VAL A 103 17.62 -3.71 6.87
C VAL A 103 17.97 -4.30 8.24
N THR A 104 18.81 -5.34 8.28
CA THR A 104 19.13 -6.05 9.53
C THR A 104 19.86 -5.14 10.51
N GLN A 105 20.87 -4.39 10.04
CA GLN A 105 21.60 -3.46 10.89
C GLN A 105 20.74 -2.25 11.27
N ALA A 106 20.00 -1.68 10.30
CA ALA A 106 19.11 -0.55 10.56
C ALA A 106 18.05 -0.87 11.62
N PHE A 107 17.41 -2.05 11.54
CA PHE A 107 16.44 -2.49 12.54
C PHE A 107 17.10 -2.73 13.91
N ARG A 108 18.26 -3.39 13.95
CA ARG A 108 18.98 -3.66 15.20
C ARG A 108 19.35 -2.38 15.93
N GLU A 109 19.88 -1.40 15.21
CA GLU A 109 20.41 -0.15 15.77
C GLU A 109 19.34 0.95 15.97
N GLU A 110 18.09 0.73 15.54
CA GLU A 110 17.04 1.77 15.54
C GLU A 110 17.46 3.03 14.77
N LYS A 111 18.15 2.81 13.64
CA LYS A 111 18.79 3.89 12.88
C LYS A 111 18.02 4.19 11.61
N PHE A 112 17.66 5.46 11.46
CA PHE A 112 17.10 6.01 10.23
C PHE A 112 18.18 6.20 9.17
N ASP A 113 17.88 5.78 7.93
CA ASP A 113 18.73 6.04 6.78
C ASP A 113 18.26 7.30 6.03
N PRO A 114 19.01 8.42 6.09
CA PRO A 114 18.62 9.66 5.43
C PRO A 114 18.66 9.57 3.90
N THR A 115 19.25 8.53 3.33
CA THR A 115 19.32 8.36 1.87
C THR A 115 18.03 7.75 1.29
N LEU A 116 17.20 7.09 2.11
CA LEU A 116 16.03 6.35 1.65
C LEU A 116 15.02 7.24 0.91
N ILE A 117 14.60 8.36 1.51
CA ILE A 117 13.60 9.25 0.90
C ILE A 117 14.12 9.85 -0.41
N PRO A 118 15.33 10.41 -0.49
CA PRO A 118 15.92 10.86 -1.75
C PRO A 118 16.01 9.77 -2.82
N GLU A 119 16.36 8.53 -2.46
CA GLU A 119 16.41 7.41 -3.41
C GLU A 119 15.01 7.09 -3.97
N LEU A 120 14.00 6.99 -3.11
CA LEU A 120 12.60 6.75 -3.51
C LEU A 120 12.05 7.87 -4.39
N GLY A 121 12.41 9.13 -4.09
CA GLY A 121 12.00 10.29 -4.88
C GLY A 121 12.61 10.28 -6.29
N LYS A 122 13.90 9.96 -6.42
CA LYS A 122 14.56 9.79 -7.73
C LYS A 122 13.93 8.70 -8.60
N MET A 123 13.35 7.67 -7.98
CA MET A 123 12.63 6.60 -8.67
C MET A 123 11.17 6.95 -8.99
N GLY A 124 10.67 8.10 -8.53
CA GLY A 124 9.27 8.50 -8.70
C GLY A 124 8.29 7.73 -7.82
N PHE A 125 8.75 7.12 -6.72
CA PHE A 125 7.89 6.31 -5.83
C PHE A 125 7.12 7.17 -4.82
N LEU A 126 7.62 8.36 -4.52
CA LEU A 126 6.96 9.31 -3.62
C LEU A 126 5.89 10.09 -4.39
N GLY A 127 4.68 10.16 -3.83
CA GLY A 127 3.56 10.78 -4.52
C GLY A 127 3.07 10.00 -5.75
N ALA A 128 3.56 8.76 -5.96
CA ALA A 128 3.35 7.99 -7.18
C ALA A 128 1.91 7.96 -7.74
N PRO A 129 0.83 7.75 -6.94
CA PRO A 129 -0.53 7.70 -7.49
C PRO A 129 -1.11 9.06 -7.92
N TYR A 130 -0.44 10.18 -7.62
CA TYR A 130 -0.89 11.52 -7.96
C TYR A 130 -0.33 11.97 -9.32
N LYS A 131 -1.08 12.78 -10.07
CA LYS A 131 -0.71 13.28 -11.41
C LYS A 131 -0.34 14.76 -11.36
N GLY A 132 0.81 15.12 -11.95
CA GLY A 132 1.33 16.50 -11.97
C GLY A 132 2.28 16.79 -10.79
N TYR A 133 2.81 18.02 -10.73
CA TYR A 133 3.72 18.50 -9.68
C TYR A 133 4.98 17.62 -9.45
N GLY A 134 5.44 16.90 -10.48
CA GLY A 134 6.58 15.99 -10.38
C GLY A 134 6.23 14.56 -9.90
N CYS A 135 4.95 14.25 -9.66
CA CYS A 135 4.49 12.92 -9.31
C CYS A 135 4.31 12.02 -10.56
N ALA A 136 4.56 10.72 -10.40
CA ALA A 136 4.60 9.76 -11.51
C ALA A 136 3.22 9.45 -12.14
N GLY A 137 2.12 9.60 -11.40
CA GLY A 137 0.76 9.37 -11.93
C GLY A 137 0.39 7.90 -12.17
N VAL A 138 0.99 6.96 -11.42
CA VAL A 138 0.75 5.52 -11.55
C VAL A 138 -0.65 5.11 -11.10
N SER A 139 -1.11 3.93 -11.52
CA SER A 139 -2.40 3.40 -11.08
C SER A 139 -2.40 3.11 -9.56
N THR A 140 -3.60 3.04 -8.97
CA THR A 140 -3.76 2.64 -7.57
C THR A 140 -3.21 1.22 -7.31
N VAL A 141 -3.35 0.31 -8.28
CA VAL A 141 -2.75 -1.03 -8.22
C VAL A 141 -1.23 -0.93 -8.25
N GLY A 142 -0.66 -0.09 -9.12
CA GLY A 142 0.77 0.22 -9.15
C GLY A 142 1.29 0.72 -7.80
N TYR A 143 0.58 1.65 -7.14
CA TYR A 143 0.93 2.08 -5.78
C TYR A 143 0.89 0.91 -4.77
N GLY A 144 -0.12 0.05 -4.86
CA GLY A 144 -0.20 -1.19 -4.06
C GLY A 144 1.03 -2.09 -4.27
N LEU A 145 1.43 -2.33 -5.52
CA LEU A 145 2.61 -3.13 -5.86
C LEU A 145 3.91 -2.52 -5.31
N LEU A 146 4.08 -1.20 -5.38
CA LEU A 146 5.21 -0.51 -4.76
C LEU A 146 5.25 -0.77 -3.24
N THR A 147 4.12 -0.59 -2.55
CA THR A 147 4.05 -0.84 -1.10
C THR A 147 4.31 -2.31 -0.74
N ARG A 148 3.84 -3.26 -1.56
CA ARG A 148 4.10 -4.70 -1.41
C ARG A 148 5.59 -5.00 -1.50
N GLU A 149 6.29 -4.47 -2.50
CA GLU A 149 7.73 -4.75 -2.67
C GLU A 149 8.60 -4.09 -1.58
N LEU A 150 8.25 -2.88 -1.12
CA LEU A 150 8.96 -2.25 0.00
C LEU A 150 8.78 -3.01 1.31
N GLU A 151 7.54 -3.41 1.64
CA GLU A 151 7.23 -4.11 2.90
C GLU A 151 7.65 -5.58 2.89
N ARG A 152 7.85 -6.18 1.71
CA ARG A 152 8.57 -7.46 1.57
C ARG A 152 9.98 -7.41 2.17
N VAL A 153 10.59 -6.22 2.23
CA VAL A 153 11.85 -6.00 2.95
C VAL A 153 11.57 -5.65 4.41
N ASP A 154 10.84 -4.56 4.65
CA ASP A 154 10.53 -4.11 6.01
C ASP A 154 9.38 -3.08 6.06
N SER A 155 8.50 -3.28 7.05
CA SER A 155 7.32 -2.43 7.27
C SER A 155 7.65 -0.97 7.62
N GLY A 156 8.80 -0.69 8.21
CA GLY A 156 9.23 0.67 8.53
C GLY A 156 9.62 1.46 7.28
N TYR A 157 10.27 0.83 6.30
CA TYR A 157 10.54 1.46 5.00
C TYR A 157 9.25 1.80 4.24
N ARG A 158 8.31 0.85 4.17
CA ARG A 158 6.99 1.12 3.60
C ARG A 158 6.27 2.23 4.37
N SER A 159 6.42 2.29 5.71
CA SER A 159 5.80 3.34 6.54
C SER A 159 6.30 4.74 6.18
N ILE A 160 7.60 4.88 5.95
CA ILE A 160 8.20 6.15 5.53
C ILE A 160 7.58 6.62 4.21
N MET A 161 7.47 5.72 3.21
CA MET A 161 6.85 6.02 1.93
C MET A 161 5.36 6.35 2.07
N SER A 162 4.59 5.57 2.85
CA SER A 162 3.16 5.81 3.05
C SER A 162 2.87 7.16 3.70
N VAL A 163 3.70 7.59 4.67
CA VAL A 163 3.57 8.91 5.30
C VAL A 163 3.80 10.01 4.26
N GLN A 164 4.93 9.95 3.54
CA GLN A 164 5.26 10.94 2.52
C GLN A 164 4.16 11.04 1.44
N THR A 165 3.75 9.89 0.87
CA THR A 165 2.81 9.82 -0.24
C THR A 165 1.38 10.10 0.21
N SER A 166 0.81 9.27 1.07
CA SER A 166 -0.62 9.31 1.37
C SER A 166 -1.00 10.33 2.43
N LEU A 167 -0.08 10.64 3.36
CA LEU A 167 -0.37 11.47 4.52
C LEU A 167 0.20 12.89 4.42
N VAL A 168 1.10 13.18 3.48
CA VAL A 168 1.64 14.54 3.29
C VAL A 168 1.31 15.06 1.90
N ILE A 169 1.77 14.39 0.85
CA ILE A 169 1.45 14.77 -0.53
C ILE A 169 -0.07 14.66 -0.76
N GLY A 170 -0.70 13.59 -0.27
CA GLY A 170 -2.14 13.37 -0.39
C GLY A 170 -3.03 14.54 0.08
N PRO A 171 -2.94 14.99 1.35
CA PRO A 171 -3.72 16.14 1.81
C PRO A 171 -3.38 17.45 1.07
N LEU A 172 -2.12 17.69 0.70
CA LEU A 172 -1.75 18.86 -0.11
C LEU A 172 -2.45 18.80 -1.48
N PHE A 173 -2.42 17.65 -2.13
CA PHE A 173 -3.03 17.44 -3.44
C PHE A 173 -4.56 17.59 -3.39
N GLN A 174 -5.19 17.03 -2.35
CA GLN A 174 -6.65 16.98 -2.23
C GLN A 174 -7.26 18.26 -1.65
N TYR A 175 -6.60 18.87 -0.66
CA TYR A 175 -7.17 19.94 0.16
C TYR A 175 -6.39 21.24 0.10
N GLY A 176 -5.18 21.23 -0.46
CA GLY A 176 -4.35 22.43 -0.58
C GLY A 176 -4.84 23.39 -1.67
N SER A 177 -4.49 24.67 -1.54
CA SER A 177 -4.61 25.64 -2.62
C SER A 177 -3.62 25.32 -3.74
N GLU A 178 -3.78 25.93 -4.91
CA GLU A 178 -2.85 25.72 -6.03
C GLU A 178 -1.43 26.19 -5.67
N GLU A 179 -1.32 27.32 -4.97
CA GLU A 179 -0.05 27.88 -4.48
C GLU A 179 0.64 26.91 -3.51
N GLN A 180 -0.11 26.28 -2.60
CA GLN A 180 0.43 25.27 -1.69
C GLN A 180 0.92 24.03 -2.46
N LYS A 181 0.16 23.56 -3.46
CA LYS A 181 0.57 22.40 -4.27
C LYS A 181 1.86 22.68 -5.02
N GLN A 182 1.95 23.82 -5.71
CA GLN A 182 3.15 24.24 -6.45
C GLN A 182 4.35 24.44 -5.52
N LYS A 183 4.13 25.02 -4.32
CA LYS A 183 5.21 25.27 -3.35
C LYS A 183 5.78 23.98 -2.73
N TYR A 184 4.93 23.04 -2.31
CA TYR A 184 5.37 21.94 -1.45
C TYR A 184 5.47 20.58 -2.17
N ILE A 185 4.57 20.25 -3.10
CA ILE A 185 4.51 18.89 -3.66
C ILE A 185 5.79 18.52 -4.45
N PRO A 186 6.37 19.39 -5.30
CA PRO A 186 7.54 19.00 -6.08
C PRO A 186 8.74 18.57 -5.24
N SER A 187 9.04 19.30 -4.15
CA SER A 187 10.18 18.97 -3.26
C SER A 187 9.90 17.76 -2.37
N LEU A 188 8.63 17.51 -2.02
CA LEU A 188 8.22 16.29 -1.31
C LEU A 188 8.25 15.05 -2.23
N ALA A 189 7.86 15.19 -3.50
CA ALA A 189 7.84 14.12 -4.50
C ALA A 189 9.26 13.75 -4.95
N SER A 190 10.17 14.73 -5.07
CA SER A 190 11.58 14.48 -5.38
C SER A 190 12.36 13.87 -4.21
N GLY A 191 11.81 13.92 -3.00
CA GLY A 191 12.46 13.48 -1.77
C GLY A 191 13.50 14.47 -1.21
N GLU A 192 13.54 15.70 -1.73
CA GLU A 192 14.35 16.80 -1.19
C GLU A 192 13.85 17.21 0.20
N LYS A 193 12.53 17.23 0.38
CA LYS A 193 11.85 17.58 1.64
C LYS A 193 11.16 16.37 2.23
N ILE A 194 11.21 16.24 3.55
CA ILE A 194 10.56 15.15 4.28
C ILE A 194 9.29 15.69 4.96
N GLY A 195 8.21 14.92 4.84
CA GLY A 195 6.92 15.24 5.44
C GLY A 195 6.57 14.39 6.66
N ALA A 196 5.80 14.97 7.58
CA ALA A 196 5.16 14.28 8.70
C ALA A 196 3.68 14.68 8.85
N PHE A 197 2.88 13.78 9.43
CA PHE A 197 1.43 13.95 9.58
C PHE A 197 1.00 13.86 11.04
N GLY A 198 0.60 15.00 11.62
CA GLY A 198 0.23 15.13 13.03
C GLY A 198 -1.28 15.06 13.24
N ILE A 199 -1.79 13.88 13.62
CA ILE A 199 -3.19 13.68 14.05
C ILE A 199 -3.28 13.18 15.49
N THR A 200 -2.61 12.07 15.78
CA THR A 200 -2.66 11.34 17.05
C THR A 200 -2.05 12.15 18.18
N GLU A 201 -2.70 12.13 19.33
CA GLU A 201 -2.28 12.83 20.53
C GLU A 201 -2.07 11.85 21.68
N PRO A 202 -1.33 12.22 22.74
CA PRO A 202 -1.12 11.35 23.90
C PRO A 202 -2.42 10.78 24.49
N ASN A 203 -3.47 11.59 24.54
CA ASN A 203 -4.77 11.22 25.10
C ASN A 203 -5.77 10.71 24.04
N HIS A 204 -5.47 10.86 22.74
CA HIS A 204 -6.41 10.61 21.65
C HIS A 204 -5.75 9.85 20.49
N GLY A 205 -5.81 8.52 20.57
CA GLY A 205 -5.42 7.62 19.47
C GLY A 205 -6.61 7.18 18.62
N SER A 206 -7.43 6.26 19.15
CA SER A 206 -8.60 5.72 18.45
C SER A 206 -9.74 6.72 18.30
N ASN A 207 -9.77 7.78 19.11
CA ASN A 207 -10.76 8.84 19.08
C ASN A 207 -10.17 10.19 18.64
N PRO A 208 -9.84 10.39 17.35
CA PRO A 208 -9.30 11.65 16.86
C PRO A 208 -10.31 12.81 16.94
N ALA A 209 -11.61 12.51 17.11
CA ALA A 209 -12.61 13.52 17.41
C ALA A 209 -12.42 14.12 18.81
N GLY A 210 -11.66 13.50 19.70
CA GLY A 210 -11.36 14.05 21.02
C GLY A 210 -10.21 15.06 21.06
N MET A 211 -9.55 15.33 19.92
CA MET A 211 -8.28 16.06 19.90
C MET A 211 -8.32 17.41 20.63
N GLU A 212 -7.23 17.69 21.35
CA GLU A 212 -6.99 18.83 22.23
C GLU A 212 -6.13 19.91 21.57
N THR A 213 -5.35 19.55 20.53
CA THR A 213 -4.56 20.54 19.78
C THR A 213 -5.49 21.61 19.20
N LYS A 214 -5.20 22.87 19.52
CA LYS A 214 -5.99 24.04 19.15
C LYS A 214 -5.22 24.98 18.24
N ALA A 215 -5.94 25.69 17.39
CA ALA A 215 -5.46 26.76 16.53
C ALA A 215 -6.31 28.00 16.82
N VAL A 216 -5.71 28.97 17.52
CA VAL A 216 -6.36 30.23 17.94
C VAL A 216 -6.08 31.31 16.91
N TRP A 217 -7.11 31.92 16.34
CA TRP A 217 -6.94 32.96 15.32
C TRP A 217 -6.55 34.31 15.93
N ASN A 218 -5.45 34.88 15.44
CA ASN A 218 -5.05 36.25 15.71
C ASN A 218 -5.34 37.12 14.48
N GLU A 219 -6.41 37.92 14.56
CA GLU A 219 -6.86 38.78 13.47
C GLU A 219 -5.85 39.88 13.11
N LYS A 220 -5.11 40.42 14.09
CA LYS A 220 -4.16 41.51 13.87
C LYS A 220 -2.93 41.05 13.09
N GLU A 221 -2.41 39.88 13.44
CA GLU A 221 -1.23 39.29 12.80
C GLU A 221 -1.59 38.44 11.57
N LYS A 222 -2.88 38.12 11.37
CA LYS A 222 -3.37 37.18 10.35
C LYS A 222 -2.71 35.80 10.43
N VAL A 223 -2.53 35.30 11.65
CA VAL A 223 -1.94 33.99 11.93
C VAL A 223 -2.84 33.17 12.85
N TYR A 224 -2.70 31.86 12.77
CA TYR A 224 -3.18 30.93 13.79
C TYR A 224 -2.06 30.63 14.77
N LYS A 225 -2.29 30.72 16.08
CA LYS A 225 -1.38 30.24 17.11
C LYS A 225 -1.75 28.80 17.45
N LEU A 226 -0.91 27.85 17.09
CA LEU A 226 -1.14 26.44 17.36
C LEU A 226 -0.51 26.02 18.67
N SER A 227 -1.29 25.35 19.53
CA SER A 227 -0.82 24.79 20.79
C SER A 227 -1.30 23.36 20.96
N GLY A 228 -0.40 22.46 21.33
CA GLY A 228 -0.72 21.06 21.60
C GLY A 228 0.45 20.12 21.36
N ALA A 229 0.18 18.82 21.51
CA ALA A 229 1.17 17.79 21.32
C ALA A 229 0.62 16.66 20.46
N LYS A 230 1.36 16.29 19.41
CA LYS A 230 1.14 15.07 18.64
C LYS A 230 2.17 14.02 19.03
N SER A 231 1.75 12.77 19.07
CA SER A 231 2.60 11.65 19.51
C SER A 231 2.53 10.50 18.53
N TRP A 232 3.59 9.67 18.49
CA TRP A 232 3.75 8.56 17.54
C TRP A 232 3.76 8.99 16.07
N ILE A 233 4.37 10.14 15.79
CA ILE A 233 4.39 10.71 14.45
C ILE A 233 5.63 10.21 13.71
N SER A 234 5.38 9.35 12.71
CA SER A 234 6.44 8.90 11.81
C SER A 234 7.05 10.09 11.06
N ASN A 235 8.36 10.03 10.84
CA ASN A 235 9.19 11.06 10.21
C ASN A 235 9.38 12.37 11.00
N SER A 236 8.62 12.65 12.08
CA SER A 236 8.64 13.99 12.69
C SER A 236 10.02 14.51 13.10
N PRO A 237 10.97 13.71 13.63
CA PRO A 237 12.27 14.25 14.04
C PRO A 237 13.16 14.71 12.88
N VAL A 238 12.87 14.29 11.65
CA VAL A 238 13.64 14.64 10.44
C VAL A 238 12.81 15.38 9.40
N ALA A 239 11.52 15.62 9.66
CA ALA A 239 10.64 16.28 8.72
C ALA A 239 10.96 17.77 8.56
N ASP A 240 10.81 18.25 7.33
CA ASP A 240 10.84 19.66 6.96
C ASP A 240 9.44 20.27 6.96
N ILE A 241 8.43 19.48 6.58
CA ILE A 241 7.04 19.91 6.40
C ILE A 241 6.12 19.06 7.30
N PHE A 242 5.20 19.70 7.99
CA PHE A 242 4.26 19.05 8.89
C PHE A 242 2.83 19.39 8.52
N ILE A 243 2.02 18.36 8.26
CA ILE A 243 0.58 18.51 8.11
C ILE A 243 -0.07 18.24 9.46
N ILE A 244 -0.52 19.29 10.14
CA ILE A 244 -1.08 19.22 11.49
C ILE A 244 -2.59 19.37 11.44
N TRP A 245 -3.31 18.48 12.12
CA TRP A 245 -4.74 18.62 12.36
C TRP A 245 -5.01 19.20 13.74
N ALA A 246 -5.72 20.32 13.78
CA ALA A 246 -6.05 21.04 15.01
C ALA A 246 -7.47 21.61 14.95
N ARG A 247 -8.06 21.85 16.12
CA ARG A 247 -9.35 22.54 16.25
C ARG A 247 -9.18 24.03 16.10
N SER A 248 -9.89 24.65 15.17
CA SER A 248 -9.79 26.08 14.93
C SER A 248 -10.98 26.84 15.52
N ASP A 249 -10.71 27.84 16.36
CA ASP A 249 -11.73 28.70 16.96
C ASP A 249 -12.47 29.56 15.91
N LYS A 250 -11.76 30.06 14.89
CA LYS A 250 -12.30 30.79 13.74
C LYS A 250 -13.29 29.97 12.91
N HIS A 251 -13.26 28.64 13.04
CA HIS A 251 -14.07 27.71 12.26
C HIS A 251 -14.99 26.88 13.15
N GLU A 252 -15.62 27.50 14.16
CA GLU A 252 -16.60 26.84 15.03
C GLU A 252 -16.03 25.57 15.73
N ASN A 253 -14.75 25.61 16.12
CA ASN A 253 -14.01 24.48 16.67
C ASN A 253 -13.92 23.24 15.75
N ALA A 254 -14.18 23.40 14.46
CA ALA A 254 -13.97 22.35 13.48
C ALA A 254 -12.48 21.98 13.36
N VAL A 255 -12.23 20.71 13.04
CA VAL A 255 -10.88 20.23 12.73
C VAL A 255 -10.45 20.77 11.36
N LYS A 256 -9.30 21.44 11.32
CA LYS A 256 -8.68 21.98 10.12
C LYS A 256 -7.24 21.49 9.99
N GLY A 257 -6.72 21.49 8.77
CA GLY A 257 -5.34 21.10 8.47
C GLY A 257 -4.46 22.33 8.30
N PHE A 258 -3.26 22.29 8.86
CA PHE A 258 -2.28 23.38 8.85
C PHE A 258 -0.93 22.86 8.37
N ILE A 259 -0.23 23.65 7.57
CA ILE A 259 1.12 23.37 7.10
C ILE A 259 2.12 24.12 7.98
N LEU A 260 2.96 23.39 8.70
CA LEU A 260 4.07 23.97 9.46
C LEU A 260 5.38 23.60 8.78
N GLU A 261 6.39 24.44 8.97
CA GLU A 261 7.74 24.23 8.44
C GLU A 261 8.74 24.10 9.60
N LYS A 262 9.77 23.28 9.40
CA LYS A 262 10.86 23.10 10.36
C LYS A 262 11.53 24.43 10.68
N GLY A 263 11.78 24.67 11.97
CA GLY A 263 12.42 25.89 12.45
C GLY A 263 11.46 27.02 12.80
N MET A 264 10.14 26.84 12.61
CA MET A 264 9.15 27.76 13.17
C MET A 264 9.31 27.85 14.70
N PRO A 265 9.33 29.06 15.30
CA PRO A 265 9.43 29.22 16.75
C PRO A 265 8.29 28.48 17.49
N GLY A 266 8.63 27.81 18.59
CA GLY A 266 7.70 27.01 19.39
C GLY A 266 7.41 25.61 18.86
N LEU A 267 8.04 25.19 17.74
CA LEU A 267 7.90 23.85 17.17
C LEU A 267 9.09 22.96 17.56
N GLU A 268 8.83 21.86 18.26
CA GLU A 268 9.83 20.84 18.61
C GLU A 268 9.40 19.44 18.19
N THR A 269 10.36 18.59 17.82
CA THR A 269 10.10 17.25 17.30
C THR A 269 10.98 16.16 17.92
N PRO A 270 10.91 15.94 19.24
CA PRO A 270 11.75 14.95 19.91
C PRO A 270 11.49 13.54 19.39
N LYS A 271 12.57 12.75 19.25
CA LYS A 271 12.50 11.34 18.87
C LYS A 271 11.96 10.50 20.04
N ILE A 272 11.13 9.51 19.72
CA ILE A 272 10.73 8.45 20.65
C ILE A 272 11.75 7.31 20.54
N GLU A 273 12.36 6.91 21.65
CA GLU A 273 13.36 5.84 21.73
C GLU A 273 12.74 4.53 22.23
N GLY A 274 13.43 3.41 21.98
CA GLY A 274 13.11 2.12 22.58
C GLY A 274 11.95 1.38 21.91
N LYS A 275 11.66 1.67 20.64
CA LYS A 275 10.62 0.96 19.89
C LYS A 275 11.02 -0.50 19.70
N ILE A 276 10.10 -1.43 19.89
CA ILE A 276 10.31 -2.85 19.56
C ILE A 276 9.84 -3.22 18.15
N SER A 277 9.13 -2.32 17.48
CA SER A 277 8.56 -2.51 16.14
C SER A 277 8.84 -1.30 15.26
N LEU A 278 8.94 -1.51 13.95
CA LEU A 278 9.24 -0.48 12.94
C LEU A 278 10.52 0.31 13.25
N ARG A 279 11.57 -0.36 13.75
CA ARG A 279 12.81 0.28 14.24
C ARG A 279 13.65 0.94 13.13
N THR A 280 13.45 0.54 11.88
CA THR A 280 14.00 1.16 10.67
C THR A 280 13.33 2.51 10.33
N SER A 281 12.16 2.81 10.92
CA SER A 281 11.48 4.09 10.77
C SER A 281 11.76 4.99 11.96
N ILE A 282 11.96 6.27 11.69
CA ILE A 282 12.06 7.28 12.74
C ILE A 282 10.66 7.75 13.14
N THR A 283 10.43 7.84 14.45
CA THR A 283 9.15 8.23 15.02
C THR A 283 9.40 9.17 16.17
N GLY A 284 8.59 10.21 16.29
CA GLY A 284 8.74 11.20 17.33
C GLY A 284 7.42 11.80 17.75
N GLN A 285 7.55 12.94 18.41
CA GLN A 285 6.43 13.81 18.75
C GLN A 285 6.48 15.06 17.88
N ILE A 286 5.42 15.86 17.96
CA ILE A 286 5.37 17.23 17.46
C ILE A 286 4.78 18.06 18.59
N LEU A 287 5.61 18.86 19.24
CA LEU A 287 5.22 19.76 20.31
C LEU A 287 5.08 21.16 19.73
N MET A 288 3.95 21.81 20.02
CA MET A 288 3.62 23.14 19.52
C MET A 288 3.28 24.03 20.71
N ASP A 289 4.11 25.04 20.91
CA ASP A 289 3.87 26.12 21.87
C ASP A 289 3.64 27.43 21.11
N GLU A 290 2.36 27.83 21.06
CA GLU A 290 1.86 29.02 20.34
C GLU A 290 2.48 29.27 18.95
N VAL A 291 2.72 28.20 18.18
CA VAL A 291 3.37 28.28 16.86
C VAL A 291 2.54 29.14 15.92
N ALA A 292 3.13 30.22 15.41
CA ALA A 292 2.46 31.15 14.52
C ALA A 292 2.43 30.62 13.09
N VAL A 293 1.25 30.24 12.61
CA VAL A 293 1.01 29.72 11.26
C VAL A 293 0.24 30.75 10.43
N PRO A 294 0.82 31.27 9.33
CA PRO A 294 0.12 32.19 8.45
C PRO A 294 -1.18 31.63 7.87
N GLU A 295 -2.14 32.50 7.54
CA GLU A 295 -3.44 32.08 7.01
C GLU A 295 -3.31 31.28 5.70
N GLU A 296 -2.34 31.63 4.86
CA GLU A 296 -2.02 30.93 3.62
C GLU A 296 -1.49 29.51 3.81
N ASN A 297 -1.14 29.11 5.04
CA ASN A 297 -0.72 27.74 5.39
C ASN A 297 -1.86 26.89 5.96
N LEU A 298 -3.09 27.41 6.05
CA LEU A 298 -4.30 26.63 6.28
C LEU A 298 -4.65 25.84 5.02
N LEU A 299 -4.97 24.54 5.13
CA LEU A 299 -5.52 23.76 4.01
C LEU A 299 -6.97 24.18 3.75
N PRO A 300 -7.28 24.93 2.67
CA PRO A 300 -8.60 25.53 2.48
C PRO A 300 -9.68 24.47 2.25
N GLY A 301 -9.36 23.40 1.51
CA GLY A 301 -10.31 22.38 1.09
C GLY A 301 -10.66 21.32 2.14
N ALA A 302 -10.01 21.32 3.30
CA ALA A 302 -10.26 20.32 4.34
C ALA A 302 -11.31 20.80 5.35
N THR A 303 -12.34 20.01 5.62
CA THR A 303 -13.37 20.33 6.62
C THR A 303 -13.64 19.16 7.58
N GLY A 304 -13.49 19.43 8.87
CA GLY A 304 -13.74 18.46 9.94
C GLY A 304 -12.85 17.21 9.83
N LEU A 305 -13.35 16.09 10.37
CA LEU A 305 -12.62 14.82 10.38
C LEU A 305 -12.58 14.12 9.01
N SER A 306 -13.37 14.59 8.04
CA SER A 306 -13.35 14.03 6.68
C SER A 306 -11.99 14.22 5.99
N GLY A 307 -11.31 15.34 6.28
CA GLY A 307 -9.96 15.64 5.79
C GLY A 307 -8.93 14.58 6.19
N PRO A 308 -8.63 14.42 7.50
CA PRO A 308 -7.66 13.42 7.94
C PRO A 308 -8.08 12.00 7.59
N PHE A 309 -9.38 11.67 7.66
CA PHE A 309 -9.85 10.31 7.37
C PHE A 309 -9.73 9.94 5.89
N GLY A 310 -9.89 10.89 4.98
CA GLY A 310 -9.60 10.71 3.56
C GLY A 310 -8.14 10.27 3.35
N CYS A 311 -7.19 10.96 3.98
CA CYS A 311 -5.77 10.60 3.92
C CYS A 311 -5.50 9.22 4.52
N LEU A 312 -6.10 8.91 5.67
CA LEU A 312 -5.93 7.62 6.34
C LEU A 312 -6.45 6.45 5.48
N ASN A 313 -7.54 6.64 4.74
CA ASN A 313 -8.05 5.60 3.84
C ASN A 313 -7.07 5.30 2.70
N ASN A 314 -6.43 6.32 2.12
CA ASN A 314 -5.38 6.13 1.12
C ASN A 314 -4.16 5.40 1.69
N ALA A 315 -3.74 5.76 2.91
CA ALA A 315 -2.63 5.07 3.58
C ALA A 315 -2.98 3.61 3.89
N ARG A 316 -4.21 3.33 4.37
CA ARG A 316 -4.70 1.98 4.67
C ARG A 316 -4.72 1.08 3.45
N LEU A 317 -5.04 1.62 2.27
CA LEU A 317 -4.98 0.86 1.03
C LEU A 317 -3.55 0.38 0.74
N GLY A 318 -2.55 1.26 0.85
CA GLY A 318 -1.15 0.89 0.70
C GLY A 318 -0.68 -0.12 1.76
N ILE A 319 -1.10 0.06 3.02
CA ILE A 319 -0.79 -0.89 4.10
C ILE A 319 -1.37 -2.28 3.81
N SER A 320 -2.58 -2.36 3.24
CA SER A 320 -3.21 -3.65 2.93
C SER A 320 -2.42 -4.47 1.91
N TRP A 321 -1.81 -3.81 0.93
CA TRP A 321 -0.91 -4.44 -0.05
C TRP A 321 0.45 -4.74 0.55
N GLY A 322 1.02 -3.79 1.29
CA GLY A 322 2.31 -3.93 1.93
C GLY A 322 2.38 -5.14 2.86
N ALA A 323 1.36 -5.35 3.70
CA ALA A 323 1.30 -6.47 4.62
C ALA A 323 1.36 -7.84 3.92
N LEU A 324 0.85 -7.94 2.69
CA LEU A 324 0.98 -9.15 1.87
C LEU A 324 2.42 -9.41 1.46
N GLY A 325 3.21 -8.36 1.18
CA GLY A 325 4.64 -8.48 0.88
C GLY A 325 5.44 -9.03 2.06
N ALA A 326 5.19 -8.53 3.27
CA ALA A 326 5.80 -9.10 4.49
C ALA A 326 5.37 -10.55 4.71
N ALA A 327 4.08 -10.88 4.50
CA ALA A 327 3.58 -12.24 4.62
C ALA A 327 4.25 -13.21 3.63
N GLU A 328 4.45 -12.79 2.38
CA GLU A 328 5.19 -13.55 1.37
C GLU A 328 6.65 -13.77 1.77
N ALA A 329 7.32 -12.76 2.33
CA ALA A 329 8.68 -12.90 2.84
C ALA A 329 8.76 -13.92 3.99
N CYS A 330 7.80 -13.88 4.93
CA CYS A 330 7.71 -14.89 6.00
C CYS A 330 7.46 -16.30 5.44
N PHE A 331 6.55 -16.44 4.49
CA PHE A 331 6.26 -17.72 3.84
C PHE A 331 7.50 -18.29 3.16
N GLN A 332 8.19 -17.48 2.35
CA GLN A 332 9.38 -17.89 1.63
C GLN A 332 10.50 -18.30 2.60
N ALA A 333 10.77 -17.49 3.63
CA ALA A 333 11.79 -17.81 4.62
C ALA A 333 11.49 -19.12 5.39
N ALA A 334 10.22 -19.33 5.79
CA ALA A 334 9.82 -20.55 6.47
C ALA A 334 9.94 -21.79 5.57
N ARG A 335 9.53 -21.66 4.31
CA ARG A 335 9.65 -22.73 3.31
C ARG A 335 11.10 -23.08 3.05
N ASP A 336 11.94 -22.10 2.76
CA ASP A 336 13.36 -22.34 2.43
C ASP A 336 14.08 -22.94 3.63
N TYR A 337 13.81 -22.45 4.84
CA TYR A 337 14.32 -23.07 6.06
C TYR A 337 13.87 -24.52 6.21
N ALA A 338 12.60 -24.86 5.94
CA ALA A 338 12.12 -26.24 6.04
C ALA A 338 12.77 -27.18 5.01
N MET A 339 13.17 -26.67 3.84
CA MET A 339 13.87 -27.44 2.81
C MET A 339 15.37 -27.61 3.10
N ASP A 340 15.98 -26.57 3.67
CA ASP A 340 17.43 -26.52 3.92
C ASP A 340 17.81 -27.10 5.29
N ARG A 341 16.90 -27.04 6.28
CA ARG A 341 17.16 -27.51 7.64
C ARG A 341 17.01 -29.02 7.74
N TRP A 342 18.14 -29.70 7.63
CA TRP A 342 18.28 -31.10 8.02
C TRP A 342 18.83 -31.19 9.44
N VAL A 343 18.15 -31.92 10.33
CA VAL A 343 18.63 -32.21 11.69
C VAL A 343 18.99 -33.70 11.74
N THR A 344 20.27 -34.01 11.90
CA THR A 344 20.78 -35.38 12.09
C THR A 344 20.99 -35.70 13.56
#